data_AF-A0A939ZDI1-F1
#
_entry.id   AF-A0A939ZDI1-F1
#
_cell.length_a   1.000
_cell.length_b   1.000
_cell.length_c   1.000
_cell.angle_alpha   90.00
_cell.angle_beta   90.00
_cell.angle_gamma   90.00
#
_symmetry.space_group_name_H-M   'P 1'
#
loop_
_entity.id
_entity.type
_entity.pdbx_description
1 polymer ?
#
loop_
_entity_poly.entity_id
_entity_poly.type
_entity_poly.pdbx_seq_one_letter_code
_entity_poly.pdbx_strand_id
1 'polypeptide(L)'
;MSDTVEIKPISSRCKVCGGKLVNDWLRGVCVCENCGNKWDLSDMITDFADYSRVVEKIKRAHELLEDTDSSASAGQALVLFKSAESDCTRFNDAYGAELSAVCKKGKEQAGIVGHYAAAKSYFEKENYIKAHDEFKKAGGFKDSEEYLFKCDDGIKIQRKKRIPYAVIIGLVLPAVLTIVLHLKTGIDFWPCVAIFLVAAAGAAYAVYLEGVLSIIIEILSFIVAVPLLLFLLLSYGFGMNITTASRISIGVPLLIVAVIAVLAERKQ
;
A
#
# COMPACT_ATOMS: atom_id res chain seq x y z
N MET A 1 -20.10 19.12 64.22
CA MET A 1 -19.57 17.79 63.84
C MET A 1 -19.95 17.58 62.39
N SER A 2 -19.01 17.89 61.49
CA SER A 2 -19.11 17.53 60.09
C SER A 2 -17.77 16.88 59.78
N ASP A 3 -17.73 15.56 59.86
CA ASP A 3 -16.53 14.77 59.62
C ASP A 3 -16.20 14.89 58.14
N THR A 4 -15.33 15.84 57.81
CA THR A 4 -14.61 15.82 56.54
C THR A 4 -13.66 14.63 56.61
N VAL A 5 -14.09 13.51 56.03
CA VAL A 5 -13.24 12.36 55.74
C VAL A 5 -12.12 12.86 54.84
N GLU A 6 -10.93 13.07 55.40
CA GLU A 6 -9.69 13.27 54.66
C GLU A 6 -9.43 12.01 53.83
N ILE A 7 -9.79 12.05 52.54
CA ILE A 7 -9.46 10.98 51.59
C ILE A 7 -7.97 11.10 51.28
N LYS A 8 -7.15 10.38 52.07
CA LYS A 8 -5.71 10.23 51.83
C LYS A 8 -5.45 9.57 50.47
N PRO A 9 -4.37 9.95 49.75
CA PRO A 9 -4.09 9.41 48.44
C PRO A 9 -3.76 7.91 48.51
N ILE A 10 -4.48 7.16 47.68
CA ILE A 10 -4.09 5.96 46.92
C ILE A 10 -2.83 5.27 47.44
N SER A 11 -3.00 4.15 48.14
CA SER A 11 -1.88 3.24 48.33
C SER A 11 -1.52 2.69 46.95
N SER A 12 -0.34 3.07 46.42
CA SER A 12 0.34 2.44 45.28
C SER A 12 0.70 0.95 45.51
N ARG A 13 0.12 0.37 46.56
CA ARG A 13 0.33 -0.96 47.09
C ARG A 13 -1.02 -1.62 47.33
N CYS A 14 -1.05 -2.91 47.06
CA CYS A 14 -2.18 -3.77 47.28
C CYS A 14 -2.57 -3.81 48.76
N LYS A 15 -3.85 -3.60 49.06
CA LYS A 15 -4.39 -3.68 50.44
C LYS A 15 -4.28 -5.08 51.06
N VAL A 16 -4.12 -6.12 50.24
CA VAL A 16 -4.06 -7.53 50.68
C VAL A 16 -2.62 -8.00 50.91
N CYS A 17 -1.71 -7.74 49.96
CA CYS A 17 -0.34 -8.28 50.01
C CYS A 17 0.76 -7.22 50.01
N GLY A 18 0.42 -5.93 49.97
CA GLY A 18 1.37 -4.82 49.90
C GLY A 18 2.14 -4.71 48.57
N GLY A 19 1.89 -5.59 47.59
CA GLY A 19 2.53 -5.60 46.27
C GLY A 19 2.12 -4.41 45.39
N LYS A 20 2.90 -4.12 44.35
CA LYS A 20 2.63 -2.99 43.44
C LYS A 20 1.31 -3.19 42.67
N LEU A 21 0.59 -2.09 42.48
CA LEU A 21 -0.61 -2.03 41.66
C LEU A 21 -0.29 -1.46 40.27
N VAL A 22 -0.88 -2.06 39.23
CA VAL A 22 -0.74 -1.64 37.83
C VAL A 22 -2.13 -1.42 37.24
N ASN A 23 -2.31 -0.32 36.53
CA ASN A 23 -3.57 0.04 35.92
C ASN A 23 -3.70 -0.62 34.53
N ASP A 24 -4.72 -1.44 34.35
CA ASP A 24 -5.15 -1.94 33.05
C ASP A 24 -6.29 -1.03 32.55
N TRP A 25 -5.89 0.06 31.89
CA TRP A 25 -6.81 1.06 31.34
C TRP A 25 -7.78 0.49 30.30
N LEU A 26 -7.38 -0.57 29.58
CA LEU A 26 -8.22 -1.22 28.58
C LEU A 26 -9.35 -2.00 29.23
N ARG A 27 -9.03 -2.72 30.31
CA ARG A 27 -10.05 -3.48 31.06
C ARG A 27 -10.78 -2.63 32.08
N GLY A 28 -10.31 -1.43 32.38
CA GLY A 28 -10.91 -0.55 33.39
C GLY A 28 -10.60 -0.99 34.82
N VAL A 29 -9.57 -1.83 35.03
CA VAL A 29 -9.26 -2.44 36.32
C VAL A 29 -7.82 -2.14 36.74
N CYS A 30 -7.61 -2.03 38.05
CA CYS A 30 -6.31 -2.01 38.69
C CYS A 30 -5.99 -3.42 39.20
N VAL A 31 -4.84 -3.98 38.81
CA VAL A 31 -4.43 -5.35 39.16
C VAL A 31 -3.17 -5.31 40.01
N CYS A 32 -3.11 -6.12 41.07
CA CYS A 32 -1.86 -6.33 41.80
C CYS A 32 -0.94 -7.32 41.09
N GLU A 33 0.32 -6.92 40.86
CA GLU A 33 1.33 -7.79 40.25
C GLU A 33 1.65 -9.05 41.06
N ASN A 34 1.50 -9.00 42.40
CA ASN A 34 1.92 -10.09 43.28
C ASN A 34 0.81 -11.11 43.56
N CYS A 35 -0.42 -10.66 43.83
CA CYS A 35 -1.54 -11.56 44.18
C CYS A 35 -2.65 -11.64 43.12
N GLY A 36 -2.60 -10.84 42.05
CA GLY A 36 -3.58 -10.88 40.95
C GLY A 36 -4.98 -10.35 41.29
N ASN A 37 -5.20 -9.88 42.53
CA ASN A 37 -6.46 -9.24 42.91
C ASN A 37 -6.71 -8.00 42.06
N LYS A 38 -7.98 -7.76 41.74
CA LYS A 38 -8.45 -6.71 40.83
C LYS A 38 -9.41 -5.77 41.55
N TRP A 39 -9.34 -4.50 41.19
CA TRP A 39 -10.25 -3.44 41.64
C TRP A 39 -10.65 -2.60 40.44
N ASP A 40 -11.85 -2.01 40.46
CA ASP A 40 -12.24 -1.09 39.41
C ASP A 40 -11.45 0.23 39.51
N LEU A 41 -11.07 0.79 38.36
CA LEU A 41 -10.31 2.04 38.32
C LEU A 41 -11.13 3.22 38.87
N SER A 42 -12.46 3.20 38.72
CA SER A 42 -13.38 4.20 39.28
C SER A 42 -13.31 4.27 40.81
N ASP A 43 -13.07 3.14 41.45
CA ASP A 43 -13.05 3.03 42.90
C ASP A 43 -11.67 3.34 43.47
N MET A 44 -10.64 3.28 42.63
CA MET A 44 -9.24 3.51 42.98
C MET A 44 -8.77 4.94 42.67
N ILE A 45 -9.33 5.60 41.66
CA ILE A 45 -8.93 6.94 41.21
C ILE A 45 -10.09 7.90 41.48
N THR A 46 -9.89 8.83 42.42
CA THR A 46 -10.93 9.76 42.88
C THR A 46 -11.51 10.62 41.76
N ASP A 47 -10.67 11.03 40.79
CA ASP A 47 -11.05 11.90 39.67
C ASP A 47 -11.16 11.10 38.35
N PHE A 48 -11.49 9.80 38.40
CA PHE A 48 -11.57 8.94 37.21
C PHE A 48 -12.49 9.49 36.10
N ALA A 49 -13.52 10.24 36.49
CA ALA A 49 -14.45 10.89 35.56
C ALA A 49 -13.73 11.77 34.53
N ASP A 50 -12.66 12.44 34.91
CA ASP A 50 -11.88 13.31 34.02
C ASP A 50 -11.15 12.53 32.93
N TYR A 51 -10.74 11.30 33.23
CA TYR A 51 -10.01 10.41 32.31
C TYR A 51 -10.92 9.49 31.50
N SER A 52 -12.18 9.32 31.93
CA SER A 52 -13.15 8.38 31.34
C SER A 52 -13.26 8.51 29.82
N ARG A 53 -13.33 9.74 29.30
CA ARG A 53 -13.40 10.04 27.87
C ARG A 53 -12.16 9.60 27.10
N VAL A 54 -10.97 9.78 27.68
CA VAL A 54 -9.70 9.37 27.06
C VAL A 54 -9.61 7.85 27.04
N VAL A 55 -9.96 7.22 28.15
CA VAL A 55 -10.00 5.76 28.30
C VAL A 55 -10.96 5.14 27.28
N GLU A 56 -12.16 5.70 27.09
CA GLU A 56 -13.12 5.23 26.10
C GLU A 56 -12.57 5.30 24.66
N LYS A 57 -11.90 6.41 24.29
CA LYS A 57 -11.25 6.54 22.98
C LYS A 57 -10.16 5.49 22.78
N ILE A 58 -9.34 5.23 23.80
CA ILE A 58 -8.29 4.21 23.76
C ILE A 58 -8.88 2.81 23.57
N LYS A 59 -9.95 2.48 24.31
CA LYS A 59 -10.66 1.19 24.19
C LYS A 59 -11.22 0.98 22.79
N ARG A 60 -11.97 1.97 22.28
CA ARG A 60 -12.52 1.92 20.92
C ARG A 60 -11.43 1.83 19.86
N ALA A 61 -10.30 2.51 20.05
CA ALA A 61 -9.16 2.37 19.15
C ALA A 61 -8.57 0.96 19.17
N HIS A 62 -8.51 0.29 20.32
CA HIS A 62 -8.05 -1.10 20.42
C HIS A 62 -9.02 -2.08 19.75
N GLU A 63 -10.33 -1.91 19.94
CA GLU A 63 -11.35 -2.72 19.26
C GLU A 63 -11.21 -2.65 17.74
N LEU A 64 -10.95 -1.46 17.19
CA LEU A 64 -10.68 -1.28 15.76
C LEU A 64 -9.40 -1.96 15.27
N LEU A 65 -8.43 -2.21 16.14
CA LEU A 65 -7.19 -2.92 15.81
C LEU A 65 -7.33 -4.45 15.82
N GLU A 66 -8.44 -4.99 16.34
CA GLU A 66 -8.71 -6.42 16.24
C GLU A 66 -8.96 -6.85 14.80
N ASP A 67 -9.55 -5.96 13.99
CA ASP A 67 -9.67 -6.12 12.54
C ASP A 67 -8.37 -5.76 11.84
N THR A 68 -7.47 -6.75 11.74
CA THR A 68 -6.14 -6.55 11.18
C THR A 68 -6.08 -6.49 9.66
N ASP A 69 -7.18 -6.81 8.97
CA ASP A 69 -7.21 -6.82 7.50
C ASP A 69 -7.77 -5.51 6.92
N SER A 70 -8.35 -4.64 7.76
CA SER A 70 -8.87 -3.34 7.35
C SER A 70 -7.89 -2.20 7.61
N SER A 71 -7.30 -1.67 6.53
CA SER A 71 -6.47 -0.46 6.58
C SER A 71 -7.27 0.77 7.06
N ALA A 72 -8.58 0.80 6.77
CA ALA A 72 -9.47 1.87 7.22
C ALA A 72 -9.67 1.82 8.74
N SER A 73 -9.88 0.64 9.32
CA SER A 73 -10.04 0.44 10.77
C SER A 73 -8.76 0.85 11.51
N ALA A 74 -7.60 0.44 11.00
CA ALA A 74 -6.29 0.85 11.54
C ALA A 74 -6.06 2.37 11.43
N GLY A 75 -6.46 3.00 10.32
CA GLY A 75 -6.41 4.45 10.15
C GLY A 75 -7.31 5.19 11.14
N GLN A 76 -8.52 4.71 11.38
CA GLN A 76 -9.43 5.26 12.38
C GLN A 76 -8.88 5.10 13.81
N ALA A 77 -8.32 3.93 14.14
CA ALA A 77 -7.65 3.70 15.42
C ALA A 77 -6.50 4.68 15.64
N LEU A 78 -5.66 4.92 14.63
CA LEU A 78 -4.56 5.89 14.70
C LEU A 78 -5.05 7.31 15.01
N VAL A 79 -6.16 7.73 14.40
CA VAL A 79 -6.77 9.05 14.66
C VAL A 79 -7.31 9.12 16.09
N LEU A 80 -7.95 8.06 16.58
CA LEU A 80 -8.45 7.99 17.95
C LEU A 80 -7.31 8.06 18.97
N PHE A 81 -6.20 7.36 18.77
CA PHE A 81 -5.03 7.46 19.67
C PHE A 81 -4.40 8.85 19.65
N LYS A 82 -4.27 9.50 18.48
CA LYS A 82 -3.78 10.89 18.41
C LYS A 82 -4.71 11.86 19.13
N SER A 83 -6.02 11.68 18.97
CA SER A 83 -7.01 12.50 19.69
C SER A 83 -6.95 12.26 21.20
N ALA A 84 -6.83 11.01 21.63
CA ALA A 84 -6.71 10.65 23.04
C ALA A 84 -5.41 11.21 23.65
N GLU A 85 -4.28 11.08 22.98
CA GLU A 85 -3.00 11.67 23.40
C GLU A 85 -3.07 13.20 23.51
N SER A 86 -3.72 13.86 22.55
CA SER A 86 -3.93 15.31 22.62
C SER A 86 -4.78 15.71 23.83
N ASP A 87 -5.76 14.89 24.20
CA ASP A 87 -6.56 15.13 25.41
C ASP A 87 -5.73 14.86 26.67
N CYS A 88 -4.80 13.89 26.64
CA CYS A 88 -3.88 13.61 27.76
C CYS A 88 -3.01 14.81 28.14
N THR A 89 -2.66 15.70 27.19
CA THR A 89 -1.82 16.87 27.47
C THR A 89 -2.46 17.88 28.43
N ARG A 90 -3.77 17.77 28.67
CA ARG A 90 -4.52 18.59 29.62
C ARG A 90 -4.31 18.14 31.08
N PHE A 91 -3.82 16.92 31.28
CA PHE A 91 -3.54 16.37 32.60
C PHE A 91 -2.03 16.43 32.86
N ASN A 92 -1.63 17.10 33.96
CA ASN A 92 -0.22 17.26 34.33
C ASN A 92 0.17 16.35 35.51
N ASP A 93 -0.45 15.17 35.58
CA ASP A 93 -0.34 14.22 36.67
C ASP A 93 0.21 12.87 36.20
N ALA A 94 0.42 11.95 37.15
CA ALA A 94 0.98 10.63 36.84
C ALA A 94 0.07 9.79 35.94
N TYR A 95 -1.26 9.91 36.07
CA TYR A 95 -2.21 9.16 35.24
C TYR A 95 -2.27 9.68 33.80
N GLY A 96 -2.22 11.01 33.62
CA GLY A 96 -2.09 11.63 32.30
C GLY A 96 -0.84 11.16 31.56
N ALA A 97 0.30 11.08 32.25
CA ALA A 97 1.54 10.56 31.68
C ALA A 97 1.45 9.06 31.32
N GLU A 98 0.81 8.25 32.16
CA GLU A 98 0.59 6.82 31.91
C GLU A 98 -0.30 6.60 30.67
N LEU A 99 -1.43 7.30 30.59
CA LEU A 99 -2.36 7.24 29.45
C LEU A 99 -1.71 7.73 28.15
N SER A 100 -0.88 8.77 28.22
CA SER A 100 -0.10 9.25 27.08
C SER A 100 0.86 8.17 26.56
N ALA A 101 1.52 7.44 27.46
CA ALA A 101 2.38 6.31 27.09
C ALA A 101 1.58 5.16 26.42
N VAL A 102 0.37 4.86 26.91
CA VAL A 102 -0.53 3.88 26.28
C VAL A 102 -0.93 4.35 24.88
N CYS A 103 -1.31 5.63 24.71
CA CYS A 103 -1.64 6.19 23.40
C CYS A 103 -0.47 6.10 22.43
N LYS A 104 0.76 6.40 22.89
CA LYS A 104 1.96 6.33 22.05
C LYS A 104 2.20 4.91 21.52
N LYS A 105 2.13 3.90 22.39
CA LYS A 105 2.24 2.48 21.98
C LYS A 105 1.11 2.09 21.03
N GLY A 106 -0.13 2.52 21.33
CA GLY A 106 -1.29 2.27 20.47
C GLY A 106 -1.14 2.84 19.06
N LYS A 107 -0.59 4.06 18.91
CA LYS A 107 -0.28 4.66 17.60
C LYS A 107 0.73 3.83 16.80
N GLU A 108 1.79 3.37 17.46
CA GLU A 108 2.82 2.54 16.82
C GLU A 108 2.20 1.24 16.32
N GLN A 109 1.39 0.56 17.16
CA GLN A 109 0.67 -0.64 16.77
C GLN A 109 -0.34 -0.40 15.64
N ALA A 110 -1.11 0.69 15.69
CA ALA A 110 -2.04 1.05 14.63
C ALA A 110 -1.33 1.31 13.30
N GLY A 111 -0.14 1.93 13.34
CA GLY A 111 0.71 2.10 12.16
C GLY A 111 1.13 0.76 11.56
N ILE A 112 1.62 -0.17 12.39
CA ILE A 112 2.04 -1.52 11.95
C ILE A 112 0.86 -2.27 11.31
N VAL A 113 -0.31 -2.29 11.96
CA VAL A 113 -1.52 -2.95 11.42
C VAL A 113 -1.97 -2.28 10.12
N GLY A 114 -1.92 -0.95 10.05
CA GLY A 114 -2.27 -0.20 8.85
C GLY A 114 -1.37 -0.53 7.65
N HIS A 115 -0.05 -0.61 7.88
CA HIS A 115 0.92 -1.04 6.86
C HIS A 115 0.66 -2.48 6.42
N TYR A 116 0.42 -3.40 7.35
CA TYR A 116 0.11 -4.79 7.03
C TYR A 116 -1.16 -4.95 6.17
N ALA A 117 -2.25 -4.30 6.56
CA ALA A 117 -3.51 -4.36 5.81
C ALA A 117 -3.38 -3.75 4.40
N ALA A 118 -2.67 -2.62 4.28
CA ALA A 118 -2.38 -2.02 2.99
C ALA A 118 -1.52 -2.93 2.11
N ALA A 119 -0.50 -3.57 2.70
CA ALA A 119 0.37 -4.51 2.01
C ALA A 119 -0.41 -5.71 1.44
N LYS A 120 -1.32 -6.30 2.23
CA LYS A 120 -2.25 -7.35 1.74
C LYS A 120 -3.09 -6.87 0.57
N SER A 121 -3.70 -5.69 0.66
CA SER A 121 -4.50 -5.16 -0.45
C SER A 121 -3.68 -4.94 -1.73
N TYR A 122 -2.43 -4.49 -1.62
CA TYR A 122 -1.54 -4.39 -2.78
C TYR A 122 -1.14 -5.76 -3.33
N PHE A 123 -0.92 -6.74 -2.46
CA PHE A 123 -0.58 -8.11 -2.84
C PHE A 123 -1.72 -8.76 -3.63
N GLU A 124 -2.96 -8.64 -3.17
CA GLU A 124 -4.16 -9.14 -3.85
C GLU A 124 -4.37 -8.51 -5.23
N LYS A 125 -3.93 -7.26 -5.40
CA LYS A 125 -3.95 -6.52 -6.68
C LYS A 125 -2.73 -6.81 -7.57
N GLU A 126 -1.91 -7.80 -7.19
CA GLU A 126 -0.65 -8.16 -7.86
C GLU A 126 0.36 -6.99 -7.96
N ASN A 127 0.24 -5.97 -7.11
CA ASN A 127 1.23 -4.89 -7.03
C ASN A 127 2.31 -5.26 -6.02
N TYR A 128 3.16 -6.21 -6.42
CA TYR A 128 4.14 -6.83 -5.52
C TYR A 128 5.21 -5.85 -5.01
N ILE A 129 5.58 -4.82 -5.76
CA ILE A 129 6.57 -3.82 -5.31
C ILE A 129 6.00 -3.01 -4.14
N LYS A 130 4.80 -2.45 -4.30
CA LYS A 130 4.16 -1.67 -3.21
C LYS A 130 3.82 -2.56 -2.02
N ALA A 131 3.35 -3.79 -2.28
CA ALA A 131 3.10 -4.75 -1.22
C ALA A 131 4.37 -5.05 -0.42
N HIS A 132 5.49 -5.29 -1.10
CA HIS A 132 6.79 -5.54 -0.47
C HIS A 132 7.23 -4.38 0.44
N ASP A 133 7.17 -3.14 -0.06
CA ASP A 133 7.57 -1.97 0.71
C ASP A 133 6.71 -1.76 1.96
N GLU A 134 5.40 -2.03 1.87
CA GLU A 134 4.49 -1.92 3.01
C GLU A 134 4.67 -3.08 4.01
N PHE A 135 4.86 -4.33 3.56
CA PHE A 135 5.18 -5.45 4.46
C PHE A 135 6.50 -5.23 5.21
N LYS A 136 7.49 -4.59 4.58
CA LYS A 136 8.76 -4.24 5.24
C LYS A 136 8.55 -3.24 6.38
N LYS A 137 7.64 -2.28 6.23
CA LYS A 137 7.28 -1.32 7.29
C LYS A 137 6.51 -1.98 8.43
N ALA A 138 5.77 -3.06 8.16
CA ALA A 138 5.08 -3.84 9.19
C ALA A 138 6.03 -4.66 10.08
N GLY A 139 7.31 -4.81 9.71
CA GLY A 139 8.38 -5.22 10.63
C GLY A 139 8.22 -6.57 11.31
N GLY A 140 7.85 -7.62 10.56
CA GLY A 140 7.68 -8.98 11.10
C GLY A 140 6.34 -9.21 11.82
N PHE A 141 5.38 -8.30 11.67
CA PHE A 141 4.03 -8.51 12.17
C PHE A 141 3.35 -9.68 11.44
N LYS A 142 2.86 -10.67 12.21
CA LYS A 142 2.21 -11.89 11.69
C LYS A 142 3.09 -12.64 10.68
N ASP A 143 2.58 -12.85 9.47
CA ASP A 143 3.14 -13.58 8.34
C ASP A 143 3.80 -12.64 7.30
N SER A 144 4.10 -11.39 7.68
CA SER A 144 4.73 -10.40 6.79
C SER A 144 5.99 -10.93 6.11
N GLU A 145 6.82 -11.72 6.82
CA GLU A 145 8.05 -12.28 6.25
C GLU A 145 7.76 -13.28 5.11
N GLU A 146 6.76 -14.15 5.29
CA GLU A 146 6.36 -15.10 4.24
C GLU A 146 5.84 -14.36 3.00
N TYR A 147 5.05 -13.29 3.22
CA TYR A 147 4.56 -12.46 2.12
C TYR A 147 5.67 -11.67 1.42
N LEU A 148 6.72 -11.25 2.13
CA LEU A 148 7.89 -10.60 1.50
C LEU A 148 8.56 -11.54 0.49
N PHE A 149 8.79 -12.80 0.85
CA PHE A 149 9.32 -13.80 -0.08
C PHE A 149 8.40 -14.03 -1.29
N LYS A 150 7.08 -14.11 -1.05
CA LYS A 150 6.09 -14.21 -2.12
C LYS A 150 6.09 -12.99 -3.05
N CYS A 151 6.26 -11.79 -2.50
CA CYS A 151 6.37 -10.56 -3.28
C CYS A 151 7.63 -10.59 -4.16
N ASP A 152 8.79 -10.99 -3.62
CA ASP A 152 10.04 -11.07 -4.38
C ASP A 152 9.93 -12.01 -5.58
N ASP A 153 9.27 -13.15 -5.41
CA ASP A 153 9.03 -14.08 -6.50
C ASP A 153 8.01 -13.53 -7.51
N GLY A 154 6.96 -12.88 -7.04
CA GLY A 154 6.02 -12.14 -7.90
C GLY A 154 6.70 -11.07 -8.76
N ILE A 155 7.62 -10.30 -8.17
CA ILE A 155 8.42 -9.28 -8.87
C ILE A 155 9.31 -9.93 -9.94
N LYS A 156 9.98 -11.05 -9.65
CA LYS A 156 10.79 -11.78 -10.64
C LYS A 156 9.94 -12.27 -11.81
N ILE A 157 8.74 -12.78 -11.54
CA ILE A 157 7.81 -13.24 -12.57
C ILE A 157 7.32 -12.07 -13.43
N GLN A 158 6.93 -10.94 -12.82
CA GLN A 158 6.52 -9.75 -13.57
C GLN A 158 7.65 -9.17 -14.42
N ARG A 159 8.89 -9.13 -13.90
CA ARG A 159 10.06 -8.71 -14.69
C ARG A 159 10.28 -9.60 -15.90
N LYS A 160 10.17 -10.93 -15.76
CA LYS A 160 10.29 -11.87 -16.90
C LYS A 160 9.21 -11.64 -17.96
N LYS A 161 7.97 -11.35 -17.55
CA LYS A 161 6.87 -11.02 -18.50
C LYS A 161 7.11 -9.69 -19.25
N ARG A 162 7.82 -8.73 -18.67
CA ARG A 162 8.10 -7.42 -19.31
C ARG A 162 9.27 -7.40 -20.29
N ILE A 163 10.20 -8.35 -20.23
CA ILE A 163 11.34 -8.44 -21.18
C ILE A 163 10.88 -8.38 -22.65
N PRO A 164 9.89 -9.17 -23.12
CA PRO A 164 9.46 -9.10 -24.52
C PRO A 164 8.89 -7.72 -24.90
N TYR A 165 8.16 -7.05 -24.01
CA TYR A 165 7.64 -5.70 -24.27
C TYR A 165 8.74 -4.65 -24.35
N ALA A 166 9.73 -4.71 -23.47
CA ALA A 166 10.89 -3.82 -23.51
C ALA A 166 11.71 -3.99 -24.81
N VAL A 167 11.82 -5.21 -25.33
CA VAL A 167 12.47 -5.48 -26.63
C VAL A 167 11.65 -4.92 -27.79
N ILE A 168 10.32 -5.05 -27.76
CA ILE A 168 9.44 -4.50 -28.79
C ILE A 168 9.49 -2.97 -28.81
N ILE A 169 9.36 -2.33 -27.64
CA ILE A 169 9.42 -0.85 -27.50
C ILE A 169 10.82 -0.32 -27.81
N GLY A 170 11.87 -1.00 -27.33
CA GLY A 170 13.24 -0.52 -27.37
C GLY A 170 13.96 -0.77 -28.69
N LEU A 171 13.55 -1.77 -29.46
CA LEU A 171 14.32 -2.24 -30.62
C LEU A 171 13.48 -2.30 -31.89
N VAL A 172 12.27 -2.86 -31.82
CA VAL A 172 11.43 -3.06 -33.02
C VAL A 172 10.70 -1.79 -33.44
N LEU A 173 9.97 -1.14 -32.52
CA LEU A 173 9.24 0.10 -32.80
C LEU A 173 10.15 1.21 -33.37
N PRO A 174 11.35 1.47 -32.79
CA PRO A 174 12.24 2.50 -33.29
C PRO A 174 12.83 2.14 -34.66
N ALA A 175 13.25 0.90 -34.88
CA ALA A 175 13.80 0.46 -36.17
C ALA A 175 12.79 0.65 -37.31
N VAL A 176 11.53 0.29 -37.10
CA VAL A 176 10.49 0.41 -38.13
C VAL A 176 10.11 1.87 -38.38
N LEU A 177 9.95 2.69 -37.33
CA LEU A 177 9.66 4.12 -37.50
C LEU A 177 10.80 4.87 -38.19
N THR A 178 12.06 4.50 -37.90
CA THR A 178 13.23 5.09 -38.55
C THR A 178 13.25 4.78 -40.05
N ILE A 179 12.94 3.54 -40.43
CA ILE A 179 12.84 3.13 -41.85
C ILE A 179 11.72 3.91 -42.56
N VAL A 180 10.55 4.04 -41.93
CA VAL A 180 9.41 4.78 -42.51
C VAL A 180 9.70 6.27 -42.67
N LEU A 181 10.32 6.91 -41.67
CA LEU A 181 10.72 8.32 -41.75
C LEU A 181 11.75 8.53 -42.85
N HIS A 182 12.80 7.71 -42.91
CA HIS A 182 13.81 7.81 -43.96
C HIS A 182 13.18 7.72 -45.37
N LEU A 183 12.28 6.75 -45.57
CA LEU A 183 11.58 6.57 -46.86
C LEU A 183 10.65 7.72 -47.23
N LYS A 184 10.00 8.38 -46.25
CA LYS A 184 8.95 9.36 -46.53
C LYS A 184 9.43 10.81 -46.51
N THR A 185 10.45 11.13 -45.71
CA THR A 185 10.96 12.51 -45.55
C THR A 185 12.36 12.69 -46.11
N GLY A 186 13.05 11.62 -46.54
CA GLY A 186 14.40 11.69 -47.12
C GLY A 186 15.47 12.17 -46.15
N ILE A 187 15.19 12.16 -44.85
CA ILE A 187 16.12 12.59 -43.80
C ILE A 187 17.20 11.52 -43.64
N ASP A 188 18.45 11.93 -43.48
CA ASP A 188 19.56 11.01 -43.25
C ASP A 188 19.29 10.07 -42.06
N PHE A 189 19.66 8.81 -42.23
CA PHE A 189 19.31 7.72 -41.32
C PHE A 189 19.80 7.96 -39.87
N TRP A 190 21.01 8.50 -39.72
CA TRP A 190 21.70 8.66 -38.43
C TRP A 190 21.01 9.58 -37.42
N PRO A 191 20.58 10.81 -37.76
CA PRO A 191 19.86 11.68 -36.83
C PRO A 191 18.51 11.09 -36.40
N CYS A 192 17.82 10.35 -37.27
CA CYS A 192 16.59 9.66 -36.90
C CYS A 192 16.84 8.56 -35.85
N VAL A 193 17.89 7.76 -36.00
CA VAL A 193 18.29 6.72 -35.02
C VAL A 193 18.57 7.34 -33.64
N ALA A 194 19.28 8.47 -33.59
CA ALA A 194 19.65 9.13 -32.33
C ALA A 194 18.42 9.63 -31.54
N ILE A 195 17.48 10.32 -32.21
CA ILE A 195 16.24 10.81 -31.58
C ILE A 195 15.41 9.63 -31.06
N PHE A 196 15.38 8.53 -31.80
CA PHE A 196 14.62 7.35 -31.43
C PHE A 196 15.22 6.57 -30.27
N LEU A 197 16.55 6.45 -30.18
CA LEU A 197 17.21 5.84 -29.02
C LEU A 197 16.94 6.63 -27.74
N VAL A 198 16.93 7.97 -27.82
CA VAL A 198 16.59 8.84 -26.69
C VAL A 198 15.12 8.68 -26.29
N ALA A 199 14.19 8.64 -27.26
CA ALA A 199 12.78 8.41 -27.00
C ALA A 199 12.50 7.00 -26.41
N ALA A 200 13.19 5.97 -26.93
CA ALA A 200 13.09 4.61 -26.44
C ALA A 200 13.65 4.45 -25.02
N ALA A 201 14.78 5.09 -24.72
CA ALA A 201 15.34 5.14 -23.37
C ALA A 201 14.40 5.86 -22.39
N GLY A 202 13.78 6.97 -22.82
CA GLY A 202 12.77 7.68 -22.03
C GLY A 202 11.51 6.84 -21.78
N ALA A 203 11.03 6.12 -22.79
CA ALA A 203 9.88 5.22 -22.68
C ALA A 203 10.18 4.03 -21.75
N ALA A 204 11.36 3.41 -21.89
CA ALA A 204 11.81 2.32 -21.01
C ALA A 204 11.94 2.79 -19.55
N TYR A 205 12.44 4.00 -19.33
CA TYR A 205 12.53 4.61 -18.00
C TYR A 205 11.14 4.92 -17.41
N ALA A 206 10.19 5.40 -18.22
CA ALA A 206 8.81 5.63 -17.78
C ALA A 206 8.06 4.33 -17.44
N VAL A 207 8.33 3.25 -18.18
CA VAL A 207 7.83 1.90 -17.87
C VAL A 207 8.42 1.37 -16.56
N TYR A 208 9.68 1.68 -16.26
CA TYR A 208 10.36 1.30 -15.02
C TYR A 208 9.79 2.00 -13.78
N LEU A 209 9.23 3.22 -13.91
CA LEU A 209 8.70 4.01 -12.79
C LEU A 209 7.29 3.62 -12.31
N GLU A 210 6.69 2.56 -12.86
CA GLU A 210 5.40 1.98 -12.40
C GLU A 210 4.26 2.99 -12.14
N GLY A 211 4.08 3.93 -13.07
CA GLY A 211 2.91 4.82 -13.11
C GLY A 211 1.87 4.41 -14.15
N VAL A 212 0.71 5.11 -14.13
CA VAL A 212 -0.32 5.03 -15.19
C VAL A 212 0.26 5.27 -16.59
N LEU A 213 1.33 6.07 -16.67
CA LEU A 213 2.13 6.31 -17.88
C LEU A 213 2.72 5.03 -18.48
N SER A 214 3.12 4.04 -17.68
CA SER A 214 3.66 2.75 -18.17
C SER A 214 2.61 1.99 -18.97
N ILE A 215 1.37 1.95 -18.47
CA ILE A 215 0.24 1.24 -19.12
C ILE A 215 -0.12 1.94 -20.42
N ILE A 216 -0.17 3.28 -20.42
CA ILE A 216 -0.44 4.07 -21.63
C ILE A 216 0.62 3.80 -22.70
N ILE A 217 1.91 3.78 -22.32
CA ILE A 217 3.03 3.54 -23.24
C ILE A 217 3.00 2.10 -23.78
N GLU A 218 2.70 1.10 -22.95
CA GLU A 218 2.55 -0.29 -23.40
C GLU A 218 1.40 -0.45 -24.41
N ILE A 219 0.24 0.17 -24.13
CA ILE A 219 -0.92 0.14 -25.03
C ILE A 219 -0.59 0.86 -26.34
N LEU A 220 0.01 2.06 -26.29
CA LEU A 220 0.39 2.81 -27.48
C LEU A 220 1.44 2.06 -28.31
N SER A 221 2.43 1.45 -27.65
CA SER A 221 3.43 0.65 -28.35
C SER A 221 2.82 -0.58 -28.99
N PHE A 222 1.90 -1.27 -28.34
CA PHE A 222 1.22 -2.42 -28.94
C PHE A 222 0.37 -2.01 -30.15
N ILE A 223 -0.40 -0.92 -30.03
CA ILE A 223 -1.24 -0.38 -31.10
C ILE A 223 -0.41 0.06 -32.31
N VAL A 224 0.84 0.49 -32.13
CA VAL A 224 1.69 0.97 -33.24
C VAL A 224 2.63 -0.12 -33.76
N ALA A 225 3.27 -0.90 -32.88
CA ALA A 225 4.23 -1.94 -33.24
C ALA A 225 3.58 -3.11 -33.98
N VAL A 226 2.41 -3.57 -33.52
CA VAL A 226 1.78 -4.76 -34.08
C VAL A 226 1.31 -4.50 -35.53
N PRO A 227 0.61 -3.41 -35.85
CA PRO A 227 0.31 -3.07 -37.25
C PRO A 227 1.55 -2.84 -38.11
N LEU A 228 2.60 -2.23 -37.58
CA LEU A 228 3.82 -2.00 -38.33
C LEU A 228 4.55 -3.29 -38.68
N LEU A 229 4.69 -4.21 -37.72
CA LEU A 229 5.27 -5.53 -37.93
C LEU A 229 4.43 -6.34 -38.93
N LEU A 230 3.11 -6.34 -38.77
CA LEU A 230 2.21 -7.06 -39.69
C LEU A 230 2.32 -6.49 -41.10
N PHE A 231 2.40 -5.16 -41.24
CA PHE A 231 2.58 -4.51 -42.53
C PHE A 231 3.88 -4.92 -43.21
N LEU A 232 5.00 -4.92 -42.47
CA LEU A 232 6.30 -5.32 -43.01
C LEU A 232 6.29 -6.78 -43.45
N LEU A 233 5.73 -7.67 -42.64
CA LEU A 233 5.59 -9.09 -42.97
C LEU A 233 4.75 -9.29 -44.24
N LEU A 234 3.59 -8.63 -44.33
CA LEU A 234 2.68 -8.78 -45.47
C LEU A 234 3.24 -8.18 -46.76
N SER A 235 3.83 -6.98 -46.70
CA SER A 235 4.34 -6.29 -47.89
C SER A 235 5.69 -6.81 -48.37
N TYR A 236 6.66 -6.98 -47.46
CA TYR A 236 8.02 -7.40 -47.82
C TYR A 236 8.22 -8.92 -47.75
N GLY A 237 7.57 -9.61 -46.80
CA GLY A 237 7.70 -11.06 -46.66
C GLY A 237 6.83 -11.84 -47.64
N PHE A 238 5.57 -11.41 -47.82
CA PHE A 238 4.60 -12.07 -48.70
C PHE A 238 4.42 -11.36 -50.06
N GLY A 239 5.12 -10.26 -50.30
CA GLY A 239 5.04 -9.50 -51.56
C GLY A 239 3.65 -8.92 -51.85
N MET A 240 2.81 -8.74 -50.83
CA MET A 240 1.46 -8.21 -51.02
C MET A 240 1.48 -6.74 -51.41
N ASN A 241 0.51 -6.35 -52.24
CA ASN A 241 0.34 -4.97 -52.66
C ASN A 241 0.17 -4.03 -51.43
N ILE A 242 0.86 -2.89 -51.45
CA ILE A 242 1.04 -1.99 -50.30
C ILE A 242 -0.31 -1.54 -49.70
N THR A 243 -1.29 -1.27 -50.56
CA THR A 243 -2.65 -0.86 -50.17
C THR A 243 -3.44 -1.97 -49.48
N THR A 244 -3.20 -3.24 -49.82
CA THR A 244 -3.86 -4.39 -49.19
C THR A 244 -3.18 -4.73 -47.86
N ALA A 245 -1.85 -4.70 -47.84
CA ALA A 245 -1.05 -4.94 -46.64
C ALA A 245 -1.37 -3.93 -45.53
N SER A 246 -1.55 -2.65 -45.85
CA SER A 246 -1.86 -1.60 -44.86
C SER A 246 -3.27 -1.72 -44.26
N ARG A 247 -4.25 -2.13 -45.06
CA ARG A 247 -5.62 -2.36 -44.58
C ARG A 247 -5.69 -3.53 -43.61
N ILE A 248 -4.99 -4.62 -43.92
CA ILE A 248 -4.98 -5.81 -43.06
C ILE A 248 -4.17 -5.54 -41.78
N SER A 249 -3.04 -4.83 -41.91
CA SER A 249 -2.18 -4.58 -40.77
C SER A 249 -2.80 -3.67 -39.70
N ILE A 250 -3.66 -2.73 -40.10
CA ILE A 250 -4.43 -1.89 -39.17
C ILE A 250 -5.71 -2.59 -38.72
N GLY A 251 -6.42 -3.25 -39.66
CA GLY A 251 -7.72 -3.86 -39.40
C GLY A 251 -7.67 -5.04 -38.45
N VAL A 252 -6.69 -5.95 -38.60
CA VAL A 252 -6.60 -7.18 -37.79
C VAL A 252 -6.32 -6.88 -36.31
N PRO A 253 -5.35 -6.03 -35.94
CA PRO A 253 -5.10 -5.71 -34.53
C PRO A 253 -6.27 -4.98 -33.86
N LEU A 254 -6.93 -4.05 -34.56
CA LEU A 254 -8.13 -3.37 -34.04
C LEU A 254 -9.28 -4.35 -33.80
N LEU A 255 -9.48 -5.32 -34.69
CA LEU A 255 -10.52 -6.34 -34.56
C LEU A 255 -10.21 -7.31 -33.41
N ILE A 256 -8.95 -7.69 -33.22
CA ILE A 256 -8.51 -8.47 -32.05
C ILE A 256 -8.77 -7.71 -30.74
N VAL A 257 -8.41 -6.42 -30.68
CA VAL A 257 -8.67 -5.59 -29.48
C VAL A 257 -10.16 -5.45 -29.20
N ALA A 258 -10.99 -5.21 -30.23
CA ALA A 258 -12.44 -5.13 -30.09
C ALA A 258 -13.04 -6.45 -29.58
N VAL A 259 -12.58 -7.60 -30.10
CA VAL A 259 -13.04 -8.92 -29.65
C VAL A 259 -12.63 -9.19 -28.19
N ILE A 260 -11.39 -8.84 -27.81
CA ILE A 260 -10.93 -8.98 -26.43
C ILE A 260 -11.73 -8.07 -25.48
N ALA A 261 -12.00 -6.83 -25.87
CA ALA A 261 -12.80 -5.89 -25.08
C ALA A 261 -14.23 -6.42 -24.84
N VAL A 262 -14.89 -6.93 -25.89
CA VAL A 262 -16.22 -7.54 -25.79
C VAL A 262 -16.22 -8.81 -24.93
N LEU A 263 -15.16 -9.62 -25.00
CA LEU A 263 -15.03 -10.82 -24.17
C LEU A 263 -14.73 -10.50 -22.70
N ALA A 264 -14.04 -9.39 -22.43
CA ALA A 264 -13.77 -8.90 -21.08
C ALA A 264 -15.03 -8.35 -20.41
N GLU A 265 -15.86 -7.59 -21.14
CA GLU A 265 -17.15 -7.09 -20.64
C GLU A 265 -18.15 -8.20 -20.32
N ARG A 266 -18.11 -9.34 -21.03
CA ARG A 266 -18.98 -10.50 -20.75
C ARG A 266 -18.60 -11.30 -19.50
N LYS A 267 -17.45 -11.04 -18.89
CA LYS A 267 -16.96 -11.73 -17.69
C LYS A 267 -17.17 -10.93 -16.40
N GLN A 268 -17.67 -9.70 -16.48
CA GLN A 268 -18.23 -8.95 -15.37
C GLN A 268 -19.73 -9.25 -15.24
#